data_AF-A0A497C2M5-F1
#
_entry.id   AF-A0A497C2M5-F1
#
_cell.length_a   1.000
_cell.length_b   1.000
_cell.length_c   1.000
_cell.angle_alpha   90.00
_cell.angle_beta   90.00
_cell.angle_gamma   90.00
#
_symmetry.space_group_name_H-M   'P 1'
#
loop_
_entity.id
_entity.type
_entity.pdbx_description
1 polymer ?
#
loop_
_entity_poly.entity_id
_entity_poly.type
_entity_poly.pdbx_seq_one_letter_code
_entity_poly.pdbx_strand_id
1 'polypeptide(L)'
;MLFQAGNQRKLIPQWFWTLFVCLPLGVLAYWFLRWFFLPSYKRTSAVEIEAPRFAGVPLPVHKDDFTILKGVGPKTAAALYGAAIYTFEQLGLLDPARLEQILKDQGLASSSAAFWQEQAVLAAAEDWEGLKKLQK
;
A
#
# COMPACT_ATOMS: atom_id res chain seq x y z
N MET A 1 -63.26 14.89 24.35
CA MET A 1 -62.70 15.87 23.41
C MET A 1 -61.21 15.57 23.28
N LEU A 2 -60.84 14.84 22.23
CA LEU A 2 -59.46 14.46 21.87
C LEU A 2 -58.96 15.45 20.83
N PHE A 3 -57.86 16.17 21.06
CA PHE A 3 -56.99 16.75 20.03
C PHE A 3 -55.65 17.10 20.71
N GLN A 4 -54.67 16.21 20.76
CA GLN A 4 -53.73 15.79 19.71
C GLN A 4 -52.35 16.35 20.06
N ALA A 5 -51.47 15.46 20.52
CA ALA A 5 -50.07 15.73 20.77
C ALA A 5 -49.39 16.27 19.50
N GLY A 6 -49.09 17.56 19.48
CA GLY A 6 -48.37 18.25 18.42
C GLY A 6 -46.88 17.87 18.41
N ASN A 7 -46.61 16.65 18.00
CA ASN A 7 -45.47 16.19 17.21
C ASN A 7 -44.30 17.19 17.02
N GLN A 8 -43.39 17.28 17.98
CA GLN A 8 -42.09 17.99 17.90
C GLN A 8 -41.07 17.24 17.01
N ARG A 9 -41.48 16.81 15.80
CA ARG A 9 -40.65 16.04 14.84
C ARG A 9 -40.06 16.89 13.70
N LYS A 10 -39.69 18.15 13.95
CA LYS A 10 -39.09 19.00 12.91
C LYS A 10 -37.94 19.89 13.39
N LEU A 11 -37.06 19.38 14.26
CA LEU A 11 -35.85 20.12 14.65
C LEU A 11 -34.57 19.67 13.94
N ILE A 12 -34.61 18.63 13.11
CA ILE A 12 -33.50 18.26 12.23
C ILE A 12 -34.06 18.13 10.80
N PRO A 13 -33.86 19.15 9.95
CA PRO A 13 -34.37 19.14 8.57
C PRO A 13 -33.75 17.97 7.77
N GLN A 14 -34.51 17.31 6.89
CA GLN A 14 -34.10 16.07 6.22
C GLN A 14 -32.84 16.18 5.34
N TRP A 15 -32.50 17.38 4.86
CA TRP A 15 -31.22 17.66 4.18
C TRP A 15 -29.97 17.47 5.08
N PHE A 16 -30.16 17.45 6.40
CA PHE A 16 -29.08 17.29 7.38
C PHE A 16 -28.58 15.84 7.41
N TRP A 17 -29.48 14.88 7.21
CA TRP A 17 -29.13 13.46 7.12
C TRP A 17 -28.42 13.12 5.80
N THR A 18 -28.76 13.78 4.70
CA THR A 18 -28.08 13.58 3.41
C THR A 18 -26.64 14.11 3.42
N LEU A 19 -26.38 15.23 4.11
CA LEU A 19 -25.04 15.78 4.29
C LEU A 19 -24.18 14.89 5.20
N PHE A 20 -24.76 14.33 6.27
CA PHE A 20 -24.05 13.49 7.23
C PHE A 20 -23.76 12.07 6.71
N VAL A 21 -24.45 11.61 5.66
CA VAL A 21 -24.22 10.30 5.02
C VAL A 21 -23.30 10.42 3.79
N CYS A 22 -23.37 11.50 3.00
CA CYS A 22 -22.48 11.70 1.85
C CYS A 22 -21.04 12.09 2.23
N LEU A 23 -20.88 12.88 3.30
CA LEU A 23 -19.57 13.35 3.74
C LEU A 23 -18.64 12.23 4.25
N PRO A 24 -19.09 11.23 5.06
CA PRO A 24 -18.23 10.11 5.43
C PRO A 24 -17.94 9.21 4.22
N LEU A 25 -18.86 9.00 3.28
CA LEU A 25 -18.62 8.23 2.06
C LEU A 25 -17.51 8.83 1.18
N GLY A 26 -17.51 10.17 1.03
CA GLY A 26 -16.43 10.88 0.34
C GLY A 26 -15.10 10.78 1.09
N VAL A 27 -15.09 10.87 2.41
CA VAL A 27 -13.88 10.75 3.24
C VAL A 27 -13.36 9.31 3.28
N LEU A 28 -14.23 8.31 3.32
CA LEU A 28 -13.92 6.88 3.27
C LEU A 28 -13.45 6.48 1.88
N ALA A 29 -14.08 6.97 0.80
CA ALA A 29 -13.60 6.79 -0.56
C ALA A 29 -12.26 7.51 -0.76
N TYR A 30 -12.09 8.71 -0.21
CA TYR A 30 -10.81 9.43 -0.22
C TYR A 30 -9.74 8.71 0.60
N TRP A 31 -10.07 8.13 1.75
CA TRP A 31 -9.17 7.29 2.54
C TRP A 31 -8.82 6.01 1.79
N PHE A 32 -9.80 5.38 1.16
CA PHE A 32 -9.65 4.15 0.39
C PHE A 32 -8.84 4.40 -0.89
N LEU A 33 -9.06 5.50 -1.60
CA LEU A 33 -8.25 5.92 -2.75
C LEU A 33 -6.87 6.44 -2.32
N ARG A 34 -6.74 7.13 -1.18
CA ARG A 34 -5.43 7.51 -0.64
C ARG A 34 -4.63 6.28 -0.21
N TRP A 35 -5.30 5.23 0.27
CA TRP A 35 -4.70 3.95 0.62
C TRP A 35 -4.35 3.11 -0.62
N PHE A 36 -5.21 3.14 -1.64
CA PHE A 36 -5.10 2.31 -2.85
C PHE A 36 -4.30 2.98 -3.98
N PHE A 37 -4.14 4.31 -3.96
CA PHE A 37 -3.59 5.14 -5.04
C PHE A 37 -2.44 6.07 -4.61
N LEU A 38 -1.45 5.53 -3.89
CA LEU A 38 -0.06 6.04 -3.93
C LEU A 38 0.85 5.16 -4.82
N PRO A 39 0.53 4.89 -6.11
CA PRO A 39 1.53 4.31 -6.99
C PRO A 39 2.62 5.35 -7.19
N SER A 40 3.84 4.99 -6.80
CA SER A 40 5.09 5.59 -7.21
C SER A 40 5.02 7.12 -7.33
N TYR A 41 5.28 7.77 -6.21
CA TYR A 41 5.79 9.13 -6.16
C TYR A 41 6.83 9.29 -7.28
N LYS A 42 6.43 9.93 -8.39
CA LYS A 42 7.35 10.62 -9.30
C LYS A 42 7.97 11.74 -8.45
N ARG A 43 8.92 11.36 -7.59
CA ARG A 43 10.01 12.26 -7.17
C ARG A 43 10.62 12.69 -8.49
N THR A 44 10.63 13.99 -8.72
CA THR A 44 11.30 14.65 -9.84
C THR A 44 10.50 14.70 -11.14
N SER A 45 9.75 15.79 -11.33
CA SER A 45 9.70 16.54 -12.60
C SER A 45 9.05 17.93 -12.46
N ALA A 46 8.49 18.32 -11.30
CA ALA A 46 8.04 19.69 -11.07
C ALA A 46 8.25 20.09 -9.60
N VAL A 47 9.51 20.09 -9.19
CA VAL A 47 9.95 20.93 -8.07
C VAL A 47 10.76 22.03 -8.76
N GLU A 48 10.05 23.05 -9.22
CA GLU A 48 10.65 24.37 -9.34
C GLU A 48 10.75 24.91 -7.92
N ILE A 49 11.83 24.53 -7.24
CA ILE A 49 12.28 25.17 -6.00
C ILE A 49 13.63 25.78 -6.35
N GLU A 50 13.68 27.10 -6.28
CA GLU A 50 14.93 27.84 -6.20
C GLU A 50 15.80 27.22 -5.10
N ALA A 51 16.98 26.76 -5.51
CA ALA A 51 17.88 25.98 -4.68
C ALA A 51 18.51 26.82 -3.56
N PRO A 52 18.37 26.42 -2.27
CA PRO A 52 19.55 26.35 -1.44
C PRO A 52 20.37 25.15 -1.93
N ARG A 53 21.56 25.41 -2.46
CA ARG A 53 22.54 24.37 -2.87
C ARG A 53 22.95 23.54 -1.64
N PHE A 54 22.13 22.58 -1.26
CA PHE A 54 22.61 21.43 -0.49
C PHE A 54 23.06 20.38 -1.49
N ALA A 55 24.39 20.21 -1.56
CA ALA A 55 25.03 19.16 -2.33
C ALA A 55 24.31 17.83 -2.06
N GLY A 56 23.80 17.21 -3.12
CA GLY A 56 23.06 15.97 -3.04
C GLY A 56 23.93 14.85 -2.47
N VAL A 57 23.73 14.54 -1.20
CA VAL A 57 24.04 13.21 -0.68
C VAL A 57 22.90 12.32 -1.15
N PRO A 58 23.14 11.33 -2.03
CA PRO A 58 22.12 10.33 -2.34
C PRO A 58 21.75 9.68 -1.01
N LEU A 59 20.50 9.86 -0.56
CA LEU A 59 20.02 9.12 0.59
C LEU A 59 20.24 7.62 0.26
N PRO A 60 20.85 6.85 1.17
CA PRO A 60 21.03 5.42 0.93
C PRO A 60 19.66 4.82 0.64
N VAL A 61 19.52 4.19 -0.53
CA VAL A 61 18.30 3.45 -0.88
C VAL A 61 18.20 2.32 0.13
N HIS A 62 17.31 2.48 1.12
CA HIS A 62 17.07 1.43 2.09
C HIS A 62 16.50 0.24 1.33
N LYS A 63 17.16 -0.89 1.49
CA LYS A 63 16.90 -2.10 0.76
C LYS A 63 16.70 -3.19 1.79
N ASP A 64 15.48 -3.68 1.83
CA ASP A 64 15.08 -4.75 2.73
C ASP A 64 15.71 -6.06 2.29
N ASP A 65 15.97 -6.96 3.23
CA ASP A 65 16.52 -8.26 2.93
C ASP A 65 15.41 -9.26 2.60
N PHE A 66 15.11 -9.40 1.31
CA PHE A 66 14.13 -10.39 0.85
C PHE A 66 14.50 -11.84 1.14
N THR A 67 15.74 -12.16 1.53
CA THR A 67 16.10 -13.54 1.91
C THR A 67 15.46 -14.00 3.22
N ILE A 68 14.89 -13.08 4.00
CA ILE A 68 14.06 -13.39 5.18
C ILE A 68 12.76 -14.11 4.80
N LEU A 69 12.29 -13.94 3.55
CA LEU A 69 11.10 -14.59 3.03
C LEU A 69 11.43 -16.02 2.60
N LYS A 70 10.70 -17.01 3.14
CA LYS A 70 10.91 -18.43 2.85
C LYS A 70 10.71 -18.70 1.36
N GLY A 71 11.73 -19.29 0.74
CA GLY A 71 11.75 -19.62 -0.68
C GLY A 71 12.33 -18.53 -1.58
N VAL A 72 12.58 -17.33 -1.07
CA VAL A 72 13.30 -16.28 -1.82
C VAL A 72 14.80 -16.52 -1.67
N GLY A 73 15.44 -16.96 -2.75
CA GLY A 73 16.90 -17.09 -2.81
C GLY A 73 17.61 -15.76 -3.13
N PRO A 74 18.94 -15.69 -2.94
CA PRO A 74 19.73 -14.49 -3.24
C PRO A 74 19.64 -14.05 -4.71
N LYS A 75 19.43 -14.99 -5.64
CA LYS A 75 19.20 -14.70 -7.07
C LYS A 75 17.86 -14.00 -7.31
N THR A 76 16.80 -14.50 -6.68
CA THR A 76 15.46 -13.91 -6.75
C THR A 76 15.47 -12.52 -6.13
N ALA A 77 16.08 -12.38 -4.96
CA ALA A 77 16.24 -11.08 -4.32
C ALA A 77 16.98 -10.11 -5.26
N ALA A 78 18.11 -10.51 -5.84
CA ALA A 78 18.85 -9.72 -6.83
C ALA A 78 18.00 -9.26 -8.02
N ALA A 79 17.18 -10.17 -8.58
CA ALA A 79 16.27 -9.85 -9.67
C ALA A 79 15.21 -8.81 -9.26
N LEU A 80 14.64 -8.92 -8.07
CA LEU A 80 13.68 -7.94 -7.55
C LEU A 80 14.31 -6.55 -7.38
N TYR A 81 15.52 -6.49 -6.84
CA TYR A 81 16.27 -5.23 -6.73
C TYR A 81 16.61 -4.64 -8.12
N GLY A 82 16.91 -5.50 -9.10
CA GLY A 82 17.09 -5.09 -10.49
C GLY A 82 15.82 -4.53 -11.12
N ALA A 83 14.65 -5.02 -10.69
CA ALA A 83 13.32 -4.52 -11.08
C ALA A 83 12.86 -3.29 -10.28
N ALA A 84 13.76 -2.64 -9.54
CA ALA A 84 13.48 -1.49 -8.68
C ALA A 84 12.50 -1.75 -7.52
N ILE A 85 12.42 -3.01 -7.07
CA ILE A 85 11.67 -3.42 -5.89
C ILE A 85 12.69 -3.59 -4.77
N TYR A 86 12.70 -2.69 -3.80
CA TYR A 86 13.70 -2.63 -2.73
C TYR A 86 13.14 -2.89 -1.34
N THR A 87 11.81 -2.78 -1.13
CA THR A 87 11.21 -2.93 0.21
C THR A 87 10.11 -3.98 0.26
N PHE A 88 9.84 -4.52 1.45
CA PHE A 88 8.76 -5.47 1.71
C PHE A 88 7.40 -4.88 1.36
N GLU A 89 7.20 -3.59 1.62
CA GLU A 89 5.98 -2.87 1.21
C GLU A 89 5.80 -2.89 -0.31
N GLN A 90 6.86 -2.60 -1.07
CA GLN A 90 6.80 -2.61 -2.53
C GLN A 90 6.51 -4.01 -3.07
N LEU A 91 7.11 -5.03 -2.48
CA LEU A 91 6.89 -6.41 -2.86
C LEU A 91 5.48 -6.90 -2.50
N GLY A 92 4.96 -6.51 -1.33
CA GLY A 92 3.62 -6.87 -0.85
C GLY A 92 2.48 -6.19 -1.61
N LEU A 93 2.71 -4.96 -2.09
CA LEU A 93 1.75 -4.19 -2.90
C LEU A 93 1.79 -4.55 -4.39
N LEU A 94 2.82 -5.28 -4.83
CA LEU A 94 2.97 -5.67 -6.21
C LEU A 94 1.89 -6.69 -6.59
N ASP A 95 1.31 -6.53 -7.78
CA ASP A 95 0.37 -7.53 -8.31
C ASP A 95 1.10 -8.87 -8.52
N PRO A 96 0.52 -10.01 -8.09
CA PRO A 96 1.18 -11.30 -8.19
C PRO A 96 1.47 -11.69 -9.64
N ALA A 97 0.59 -11.38 -10.59
CA ALA A 97 0.86 -11.65 -12.01
C ALA A 97 2.00 -10.77 -12.54
N ARG A 98 2.10 -9.52 -12.07
CA ARG A 98 3.23 -8.64 -12.41
C ARG A 98 4.55 -9.16 -11.83
N LEU A 99 4.55 -9.61 -10.58
CA LEU A 99 5.70 -10.24 -9.94
C LEU A 99 6.13 -11.50 -10.72
N GLU A 100 5.17 -12.33 -11.13
CA GLU A 100 5.48 -13.50 -11.95
C GLU A 100 6.12 -13.14 -13.29
N GLN A 101 5.63 -12.11 -13.98
CA GLN A 101 6.21 -11.64 -15.23
C GLN A 101 7.67 -11.21 -15.04
N ILE A 102 7.95 -10.39 -14.02
CA ILE A 102 9.30 -9.93 -13.70
C ILE A 102 10.23 -11.13 -13.46
N LEU A 103 9.76 -12.14 -12.73
CA LEU A 103 10.55 -13.34 -12.46
C LEU A 103 10.75 -14.19 -13.71
N LYS A 104 9.72 -14.36 -14.56
CA LYS A 104 9.81 -15.10 -15.82
C LYS A 104 10.76 -14.44 -16.81
N ASP A 105 10.74 -13.12 -16.93
CA ASP A 105 11.68 -12.34 -17.76
C ASP A 105 13.14 -12.55 -17.32
N GLN A 106 13.35 -12.88 -16.05
CA GLN A 106 14.66 -13.19 -15.47
C GLN A 106 14.97 -14.69 -15.45
N GLY A 107 14.10 -15.54 -16.02
CA GLY A 107 14.26 -16.99 -16.04
C GLY A 107 14.16 -17.65 -14.66
N LEU A 108 13.48 -17.01 -13.71
CA LEU A 108 13.33 -17.47 -12.33
C LEU A 108 11.98 -18.16 -12.09
N ALA A 109 11.94 -19.03 -11.08
CA ALA A 109 10.72 -19.69 -10.66
C ALA A 109 9.75 -18.67 -10.06
N SER A 110 8.55 -18.58 -10.65
CA SER A 110 7.49 -17.67 -10.22
C SER A 110 6.37 -18.35 -9.45
N SER A 111 6.44 -19.67 -9.26
CA SER A 111 5.39 -20.49 -8.61
C SER A 111 5.09 -20.11 -7.15
N SER A 112 5.99 -19.34 -6.53
CA SER A 112 5.86 -18.90 -5.14
C SER A 112 5.67 -17.38 -5.02
N ALA A 113 5.41 -16.67 -6.12
CA ALA A 113 5.24 -15.22 -6.14
C ALA A 113 4.18 -14.72 -5.15
N ALA A 114 2.98 -15.31 -5.17
CA ALA A 114 1.90 -14.98 -4.23
C ALA A 114 2.30 -15.26 -2.76
N PHE A 115 2.99 -16.37 -2.51
CA PHE A 115 3.47 -16.72 -1.18
C PHE A 115 4.56 -15.76 -0.66
N TRP A 116 5.43 -15.26 -1.54
CA TRP A 116 6.41 -14.24 -1.19
C TRP A 116 5.75 -12.88 -0.94
N GLN A 117 4.72 -12.54 -1.71
CA GLN A 117 3.94 -11.33 -1.51
C GLN A 117 3.23 -11.33 -0.14
N GLU A 118 2.55 -12.42 0.22
CA GLU A 118 1.90 -12.55 1.53
C GLU A 118 2.89 -12.42 2.70
N GLN A 119 4.06 -13.06 2.58
CA GLN A 119 5.14 -12.90 3.56
C GLN A 119 5.66 -11.46 3.61
N ALA A 120 5.79 -10.80 2.46
CA ALA A 120 6.25 -9.42 2.37
C ALA A 120 5.24 -8.45 3.01
N VAL A 121 3.93 -8.69 2.90
CA VAL A 121 2.91 -7.91 3.61
C VAL A 121 3.07 -8.05 5.12
N LEU A 122 3.31 -9.26 5.64
CA LEU A 122 3.55 -9.50 7.06
C LEU A 122 4.85 -8.85 7.55
N ALA A 123 5.91 -8.96 6.75
CA ALA A 123 7.21 -8.34 7.06
C ALA A 123 7.14 -6.81 7.02
N ALA A 124 6.39 -6.23 6.07
CA ALA A 124 6.12 -4.80 5.98
C ALA A 124 5.30 -4.27 7.17
N ALA A 125 4.39 -5.10 7.70
CA ALA A 125 3.64 -4.79 8.91
C ALA A 125 4.44 -5.04 10.20
N GLU A 126 5.72 -5.43 10.10
CA GLU A 126 6.57 -5.87 11.22
C GLU A 126 5.96 -7.03 12.04
N ASP A 127 5.01 -7.77 11.47
CA ASP A 127 4.38 -8.95 12.09
C ASP A 127 5.24 -10.20 11.91
N TRP A 128 6.36 -10.22 12.61
CA TRP A 128 7.31 -11.33 12.60
C TRP A 128 6.71 -12.63 13.18
N GLU A 129 5.70 -12.54 14.04
CA GLU A 129 5.01 -13.72 14.57
C GLU A 129 4.10 -14.36 13.53
N GLY A 130 3.30 -13.56 12.83
CA GLY A 130 2.48 -13.99 11.70
C GLY A 130 3.36 -14.61 10.60
N LEU A 131 4.48 -13.95 10.29
CA LEU A 131 5.44 -14.47 9.30
C LEU A 131 5.97 -15.85 9.71
N LYS A 132 6.41 -16.03 10.95
CA LYS A 132 6.90 -17.33 11.45
C LYS A 132 5.83 -18.42 11.38
N LYS A 133 4.57 -18.10 11.66
CA LYS A 133 3.46 -19.05 11.54
C LYS A 133 3.24 -19.50 10.10
N LEU A 134 3.31 -18.55 9.16
CA LEU A 134 3.15 -18.82 7.72
C LEU A 134 4.32 -19.62 7.13
N GLN A 135 5.51 -19.51 7.72
CA GLN A 135 6.70 -20.23 7.29
C GLN A 135 6.81 -21.66 7.86
N LYS A 136 5.96 -22.03 8.82
CA LYS A 136 6.02 -23.33 9.50
C LYS A 136 5.51 -24.46 8.60
#